data_AF-A0A521JHV6-F1
#
_entry.id   AF-A0A521JHV6-F1
#
_cell.length_a   1.000
_cell.length_b   1.000
_cell.length_c   1.000
_cell.angle_alpha   90.00
_cell.angle_beta   90.00
_cell.angle_gamma   90.00
#
_symmetry.space_group_name_H-M   'P 1'
#
loop_
_entity.id
_entity.type
_entity.pdbx_description
1 polymer ?
#
loop_
_entity_poly.entity_id
_entity_poly.type
_entity_poly.pdbx_seq_one_letter_code
_entity_poly.pdbx_strand_id
1 'polypeptide(L)'
;MAKKIPLRVCTGCGESKPKKELIRILRTPEEEIVLDATGKKNGRGAYICCSVQCLHKATKSKGLERSLKVEIPKQLLDTLEKELVSLESGIEKGI
;
A
#
# COMPACT_ATOMS: atom_id res chain seq x y z
N MET A 1 -29.13 -1.48 -4.44
CA MET A 1 -28.14 -2.24 -5.24
C MET A 1 -26.85 -2.34 -4.42
N ALA A 2 -26.41 -3.54 -4.05
CA ALA A 2 -25.17 -3.70 -3.29
C ALA A 2 -23.98 -3.18 -4.11
N LYS A 3 -23.24 -2.19 -3.60
CA LYS A 3 -22.03 -1.68 -4.27
C LYS A 3 -21.01 -2.83 -4.35
N LYS A 4 -20.68 -3.28 -5.57
CA LYS A 4 -19.60 -4.25 -5.79
C LYS A 4 -18.30 -3.65 -5.23
N ILE A 5 -17.73 -4.28 -4.22
CA ILE A 5 -16.44 -3.86 -3.65
C ILE A 5 -15.37 -4.30 -4.66
N PRO A 6 -14.59 -3.38 -5.25
CA PRO A 6 -13.55 -3.76 -6.19
C PRO A 6 -12.48 -4.59 -5.46
N LEU A 7 -12.11 -5.71 -6.09
CA LEU A 7 -10.95 -6.49 -5.68
C LEU A 7 -9.68 -5.87 -6.29
N ARG A 8 -8.59 -5.98 -5.54
CA ARG A 8 -7.27 -5.50 -5.92
C ARG A 8 -6.24 -6.55 -5.55
N VAL A 9 -5.17 -6.63 -6.33
CA VAL A 9 -4.08 -7.58 -6.10
C VAL A 9 -3.03 -6.92 -5.23
N CYS A 10 -2.66 -7.59 -4.14
CA CYS A 10 -1.55 -7.18 -3.30
C CYS A 10 -0.22 -7.42 -4.04
N THR A 11 0.61 -6.38 -4.17
CA THR A 11 1.93 -6.45 -4.79
C THR A 11 2.93 -7.31 -3.98
N GLY A 12 2.65 -7.56 -2.70
CA GLY A 12 3.48 -8.38 -1.81
C GLY A 12 3.18 -9.87 -1.85
N CYS A 13 1.92 -10.26 -1.60
CA CYS A 13 1.52 -11.68 -1.59
C CYS A 13 0.91 -12.17 -2.91
N GLY A 14 0.54 -11.28 -3.83
CA GLY A 14 -0.10 -11.64 -5.10
C GLY A 14 -1.58 -12.03 -4.98
N GLU A 15 -2.16 -12.00 -3.79
CA GLU A 15 -3.58 -12.37 -3.58
C GLU A 15 -4.52 -11.21 -3.94
N SER A 16 -5.69 -11.57 -4.47
CA SER A 16 -6.79 -10.63 -4.68
C SER A 16 -7.58 -10.44 -3.39
N LYS A 17 -7.63 -9.22 -2.88
CA LYS A 17 -8.38 -8.86 -1.66
C LYS A 17 -9.33 -7.68 -1.90
N PRO A 18 -10.37 -7.51 -1.08
CA PRO A 18 -11.22 -6.33 -1.11
C PRO A 18 -10.39 -5.05 -0.96
N LYS A 19 -10.70 -4.01 -1.75
CA LYS A 19 -10.02 -2.70 -1.66
C LYS A 19 -9.91 -2.16 -0.22
N LYS A 20 -10.88 -2.47 0.65
CA LYS A 20 -10.92 -2.01 2.05
C LYS A 20 -9.85 -2.64 2.95
N GLU A 21 -9.37 -3.82 2.61
CA GLU A 21 -8.35 -4.56 3.38
C GLU A 21 -6.92 -4.25 2.92
N LEU A 22 -6.79 -3.46 1.86
CA LEU A 22 -5.51 -3.09 1.27
C LEU A 22 -5.23 -1.62 1.50
N ILE A 23 -3.96 -1.32 1.73
CA ILE A 23 -3.44 0.04 1.74
C ILE A 23 -2.81 0.33 0.38
N ARG A 24 -3.13 1.50 -0.16
CA ARG A 24 -2.55 1.97 -1.41
C ARG A 24 -1.28 2.76 -1.08
N ILE A 25 -0.16 2.34 -1.65
CA ILE A 25 1.06 3.14 -1.72
C ILE A 25 0.96 3.97 -3.00
N LEU A 26 1.04 5.29 -2.86
CA LEU A 26 0.87 6.23 -3.96
C LEU A 26 2.19 6.94 -4.23
N ARG A 27 2.60 6.99 -5.50
CA ARG A 27 3.58 7.95 -5.99
C ARG A 27 2.86 9.17 -6.54
N THR A 28 3.10 10.33 -5.93
CA THR A 28 2.54 11.62 -6.36
C THR A 28 3.25 12.13 -7.63
N PRO A 29 2.68 13.14 -8.32
CA PRO A 29 3.36 13.80 -9.44
C PRO A 29 4.71 14.42 -9.08
N GLU A 30 4.89 14.80 -7.82
CA GLU A 30 6.13 15.34 -7.24
C GLU A 30 7.18 14.24 -6.94
N GLU A 31 6.91 13.01 -7.38
CA GLU A 31 7.74 11.82 -7.17
C GLU A 31 7.86 11.34 -5.72
N GLU A 32 7.04 11.86 -4.83
CA GLU A 32 6.98 11.42 -3.44
C GLU A 32 6.14 10.14 -3.30
N ILE A 33 6.59 9.22 -2.45
CA ILE A 33 5.84 8.00 -2.14
C ILE A 33 5.19 8.15 -0.76
N VAL A 34 3.88 8.00 -0.72
CA VAL A 34 3.07 8.16 0.48
C VAL A 34 2.04 7.05 0.63
N LEU A 35 1.64 6.72 1.86
CA LEU A 35 0.47 5.87 2.07
C LEU A 35 -0.82 6.66 1.85
N ASP A 36 -1.70 6.12 1.00
CA ASP A 36 -3.01 6.68 0.68
C ASP A 36 -4.13 5.72 1.12
N ALA A 37 -4.54 5.81 2.38
CA ALA A 37 -5.73 5.11 2.87
C ALA A 37 -7.04 5.65 2.28
N THR A 38 -7.04 6.89 1.77
CA THR A 38 -8.26 7.53 1.24
C THR A 38 -8.61 7.04 -0.17
N GLY A 39 -7.60 6.67 -0.95
CA GLY A 39 -7.75 6.26 -2.34
C GLY A 39 -8.22 7.38 -3.27
N LYS A 40 -8.11 8.65 -2.85
CA LYS A 40 -8.59 9.84 -3.58
C LYS A 40 -7.46 10.64 -4.23
N LYS A 41 -6.22 10.41 -3.83
CA LYS A 41 -5.07 11.16 -4.32
C LYS A 41 -4.65 10.69 -5.72
N ASN A 42 -4.19 11.63 -6.54
CA ASN A 42 -3.76 11.39 -7.92
C ASN A 42 -2.33 10.86 -7.98
N GLY A 43 -2.06 9.98 -8.95
CA GLY A 43 -0.75 9.39 -9.16
C GLY A 43 -0.78 7.88 -9.35
N ARG A 44 0.41 7.27 -9.41
CA ARG A 44 0.57 5.82 -9.60
C ARG A 44 0.41 5.10 -8.27
N GLY A 45 -0.49 4.13 -8.21
CA GLY A 45 -0.77 3.40 -6.99
C GLY A 45 -0.38 1.93 -7.08
N ALA A 46 0.23 1.41 -6.01
CA ALA A 46 0.38 -0.01 -5.76
C ALA A 46 -0.44 -0.38 -4.52
N TYR A 47 -1.03 -1.58 -4.49
CA TYR A 47 -1.80 -2.03 -3.33
C TYR A 47 -0.99 -3.06 -2.55
N ILE A 48 -0.97 -2.93 -1.23
CA ILE A 48 -0.39 -3.92 -0.33
C ILE A 48 -1.39 -4.27 0.77
N CYS A 49 -1.29 -5.46 1.36
CA CYS A 49 -2.04 -5.76 2.57
C CYS A 49 -1.61 -4.79 3.68
N CYS A 50 -2.52 -4.52 4.62
CA CYS A 50 -2.19 -3.90 5.90
C CYS A 50 -1.38 -4.88 6.76
N SER A 51 -0.16 -5.16 6.31
CA SER A 51 0.79 -6.11 6.90
C SER A 51 2.20 -5.73 6.49
N VAL A 52 3.07 -5.51 7.48
CA VAL A 52 4.51 -5.25 7.26
C VAL A 52 5.15 -6.36 6.42
N GLN A 53 4.72 -7.61 6.58
CA GLN A 53 5.22 -8.73 5.79
C GLN A 53 4.97 -8.55 4.29
N CYS A 54 3.81 -7.99 3.90
CA CYS A 54 3.51 -7.73 2.50
C CYS A 54 4.33 -6.56 1.95
N LEU A 55 4.60 -5.53 2.76
CA LEU A 55 5.49 -4.43 2.39
C LEU A 55 6.92 -4.95 2.11
N HIS A 56 7.46 -5.78 2.99
CA HIS A 56 8.79 -6.38 2.82
C HIS A 56 8.85 -7.29 1.59
N LYS A 57 7.85 -8.15 1.39
CA LYS A 57 7.77 -9.01 0.19
C LYS A 57 7.70 -8.19 -1.09
N ALA A 58 6.87 -7.15 -1.12
CA ALA A 58 6.71 -6.28 -2.29
C ALA A 58 7.97 -5.47 -2.62
N THR A 59 8.77 -5.14 -1.60
CA THR A 59 10.05 -4.46 -1.77
C THR A 59 11.13 -5.43 -2.23
N LYS A 60 11.24 -6.60 -1.59
CA LYS A 60 12.21 -7.65 -1.97
C LYS A 60 12.01 -8.15 -3.39
N SER A 61 10.76 -8.24 -3.86
CA SER A 61 10.42 -8.63 -5.24
C SER A 61 10.54 -7.50 -6.25
N LYS A 62 10.91 -6.28 -5.81
CA LYS A 62 10.83 -5.03 -6.60
C LYS A 62 9.44 -4.76 -7.17
N GLY A 63 8.40 -5.34 -6.60
CA GLY A 63 7.02 -5.19 -7.05
C GLY A 63 6.52 -3.74 -6.90
N LEU A 64 6.88 -3.07 -5.79
CA LEU A 64 6.54 -1.67 -5.59
C LEU A 64 7.25 -0.76 -6.60
N GLU A 65 8.55 -0.97 -6.80
CA GLU A 65 9.34 -0.18 -7.74
C GLU A 65 8.80 -0.29 -9.16
N ARG A 66 8.44 -1.52 -9.60
CA ARG A 66 7.81 -1.76 -10.90
C ARG A 66 6.45 -1.08 -11.04
N SER A 67 5.64 -1.13 -9.99
CA SER A 67 4.27 -0.57 -10.01
C SER A 67 4.27 0.95 -10.00
N LEU A 68 5.16 1.56 -9.20
CA LEU A 68 5.29 3.00 -9.04
C LEU A 68 6.25 3.62 -10.09
N LYS A 69 7.04 2.79 -10.77
CA LYS A 69 8.13 3.14 -11.69
C LYS A 69 9.16 4.10 -11.07
N VAL A 70 9.51 3.86 -9.82
CA VAL A 70 10.50 4.63 -9.06
C VAL A 70 11.24 3.68 -8.13
N GLU A 71 12.50 3.98 -7.82
CA GLU A 71 13.24 3.23 -6.80
C GLU A 71 12.75 3.63 -5.40
N ILE A 72 12.67 2.66 -4.49
CA ILE A 72 12.27 2.92 -3.11
C ILE A 72 13.51 2.84 -2.23
N PRO A 73 14.07 3.98 -1.78
CA PRO A 73 15.22 3.95 -0.90
C PRO A 73 14.83 3.36 0.46
N LYS A 74 15.79 2.73 1.13
CA LYS A 74 15.56 2.04 2.42
C LYS A 74 14.98 2.97 3.49
N GLN A 75 15.41 4.24 3.53
CA GLN A 75 14.88 5.24 4.47
C GLN A 75 13.37 5.47 4.30
N LEU A 76 12.88 5.41 3.06
CA LEU A 76 11.47 5.55 2.74
C LEU A 76 10.70 4.27 3.12
N LEU A 77 11.30 3.10 2.91
CA LEU A 77 10.73 1.84 3.38
C LEU A 77 10.51 1.84 4.90
N ASP A 78 11.51 2.25 5.68
CA ASP A 78 11.42 2.33 7.14
C ASP A 78 10.31 3.30 7.58
N THR A 79 10.10 4.37 6.81
CA THR A 79 9.02 5.35 7.05
C THR A 79 7.65 4.72 6.75
N LEU A 80 7.49 4.09 5.59
CA LEU A 80 6.26 3.39 5.19
C LEU A 80 5.90 2.28 6.18
N GLU A 81 6.89 1.55 6.70
CA GLU A 81 6.69 0.50 7.70
C GLU A 81 6.14 1.06 9.01
N LYS A 82 6.72 2.16 9.52
CA LYS A 82 6.23 2.84 10.73
C LYS A 82 4.81 3.35 10.56
N GLU A 83 4.51 3.97 9.42
CA GLU A 83 3.15 4.43 9.11
C GLU A 83 2.17 3.25 9.03
N LEU A 84 2.57 2.14 8.41
CA LEU A 84 1.75 0.93 8.31
C LEU A 84 1.41 0.34 9.69
N VAL A 85 2.40 0.23 10.57
CA VAL A 85 2.22 -0.25 11.96
C VAL A 85 1.29 0.69 12.74
N SER A 86 1.42 2.01 12.54
CA SER A 86 0.51 2.99 13.15
C SER A 86 -0.92 2.85 12.63
N LEU A 87 -1.11 2.46 11.36
CA LEU A 87 -2.42 2.23 10.77
C LEU A 87 -3.02 0.89 11.22
N GLU A 88 -2.24 -0.18 11.32
CA GLU A 88 -2.65 -1.46 11.91
C GLU A 88 -3.20 -1.25 13.34
N SER A 89 -2.46 -0.48 14.16
CA SER A 89 -2.85 -0.16 15.54
C SER A 89 -4.10 0.71 15.64
N GLY A 90 -4.40 1.50 14.61
CA GLY A 90 -5.61 2.33 14.53
C GLY A 90 -6.85 1.57 14.08
N ILE A 91 -6.68 0.52 13.26
CA ILE A 91 -7.78 -0.33 12.79
C ILE A 91 -8.26 -1.27 13.91
N GLU A 92 -7.38 -1.74 14.79
CA GLU A 92 -7.76 -2.58 15.95
C GLU A 92 -8.60 -1.84 17.01
N LYS A 93 -8.54 -0.50 17.07
CA LYS A 93 -9.30 0.30 18.05
C LYS A 93 -10.65 0.83 17.54
N GLY A 94 -11.05 0.43 16.34
CA GLY A 94 -12.26 0.91 15.67
C GLY A 94 -13.32 -0.16 15.47
N ILE A 95 -13.71 -0.86 16.54
CA ILE A 95 -14.99 -1.60 16.67
C ILE A 95 -15.62 -1.22 18.00
#